data_AF-B7ANX5-F1
#
_entry.id   AF-B7ANX5-F1
#
_cell.length_a   1.000
_cell.length_b   1.000
_cell.length_c   1.000
_cell.angle_alpha   90.00
_cell.angle_beta   90.00
_cell.angle_gamma   90.00
#
_symmetry.space_group_name_H-M   'P 1'
#
loop_
_entity.id
_entity.type
_entity.pdbx_description
1 polymer ?
#
loop_
_entity_poly.entity_id
_entity_poly.type
_entity_poly.pdbx_seq_one_letter_code
_entity_poly.pdbx_strand_id
1 'polypeptide(L)'
;MHCDDVEYGIRCARRLIILNGINVWHETYEYRVTPTIIYYDIRNTLFVNHMHNMFDANLAIQSWKDRISYFHVQKEYKTEYMAIRAMNDFLKGEQWLMSVKPERLHRKLCRVRRLFRLHNTVFWRIVQLKYALKYNMREKHNDDTGAGNSTC
;
A
#
# COMPACT_ATOMS: atom_id res chain seq x y z
N MET A 1 -11.82 4.08 4.72
CA MET A 1 -11.21 4.86 3.61
C MET A 1 -10.48 3.86 2.74
N HIS A 2 -11.21 3.34 1.75
CA HIS A 2 -10.87 2.42 0.67
C HIS A 2 -10.31 1.04 1.06
N CYS A 3 -10.63 0.01 0.27
CA CYS A 3 -10.21 -1.38 0.44
C CYS A 3 -10.76 -2.07 1.71
N ASP A 4 -11.63 -1.39 2.48
CA ASP A 4 -12.38 -1.98 3.59
C ASP A 4 -13.49 -2.92 3.10
N ASP A 5 -14.09 -2.59 1.95
CA ASP A 5 -15.02 -3.43 1.20
C ASP A 5 -14.36 -4.71 0.66
N VAL A 6 -13.17 -4.58 0.09
CA VAL A 6 -12.37 -5.72 -0.40
C VAL A 6 -12.00 -6.65 0.75
N GLU A 7 -11.48 -6.10 1.85
CA GLU A 7 -11.09 -6.90 3.02
C GLU A 7 -12.30 -7.58 3.66
N TYR A 8 -13.42 -6.87 3.83
CA TYR A 8 -14.65 -7.47 4.34
C TYR A 8 -15.17 -8.58 3.40
N GLY A 9 -15.07 -8.37 2.09
CA GLY A 9 -15.37 -9.37 1.08
C GLY A 9 -14.53 -10.63 1.28
N ILE A 10 -13.21 -10.53 1.39
CA ILE A 10 -12.33 -11.70 1.59
C ILE A 10 -12.64 -12.39 2.93
N ARG A 11 -12.88 -11.62 4.00
CA ARG A 11 -13.16 -12.16 5.33
C ARG A 11 -14.50 -12.91 5.40
N CYS A 12 -15.54 -12.40 4.74
CA CYS A 12 -16.91 -12.88 4.90
C CYS A 12 -17.43 -13.69 3.69
N ALA A 13 -16.80 -13.61 2.52
CA ALA A 13 -17.34 -14.24 1.31
C ALA A 13 -17.03 -15.74 1.28
N ARG A 14 -18.01 -16.54 1.74
CA ARG A 14 -18.20 -17.90 1.19
C ARG A 14 -18.89 -17.87 -0.18
N ARG A 15 -19.73 -16.87 -0.45
CA ARG A 15 -20.44 -16.70 -1.73
C ARG A 15 -20.82 -15.23 -1.94
N LEU A 16 -20.17 -14.57 -2.90
CA LEU A 16 -20.55 -13.23 -3.36
C LEU A 16 -21.67 -13.36 -4.39
N ILE A 17 -22.75 -12.59 -4.25
CA ILE A 17 -23.85 -12.54 -5.23
C ILE A 17 -23.84 -11.16 -5.87
N ILE A 18 -23.70 -11.12 -7.20
CA ILE A 18 -23.87 -9.92 -8.01
C ILE A 18 -25.21 -10.04 -8.72
N LEU A 19 -26.12 -9.09 -8.49
CA LEU A 19 -27.48 -9.11 -9.03
C LEU A 19 -27.54 -8.28 -10.31
N ASN A 20 -27.67 -8.95 -11.45
CA ASN A 20 -27.89 -8.29 -12.73
C ASN A 20 -29.26 -7.57 -12.73
N GLY A 21 -29.32 -6.37 -13.29
CA GLY A 21 -30.56 -5.60 -13.42
C GLY A 21 -30.90 -4.70 -12.22
N ILE A 22 -30.10 -4.73 -11.16
CA ILE A 22 -30.19 -3.78 -10.04
C ILE A 22 -28.96 -2.88 -10.09
N ASN A 23 -29.14 -1.64 -10.53
CA ASN A 23 -28.08 -0.65 -10.63
C ASN A 23 -28.44 0.58 -9.79
N VAL A 24 -27.42 1.19 -9.18
CA VAL A 24 -27.54 2.47 -8.49
C VAL A 24 -26.68 3.47 -9.25
N TRP A 25 -27.22 4.64 -9.52
CA TRP A 25 -26.44 5.73 -10.12
C TRP A 25 -25.33 6.15 -9.16
N HIS A 26 -24.09 6.00 -9.62
CA HIS A 26 -22.92 6.55 -8.96
C HIS A 26 -22.21 7.48 -9.94
N GLU A 27 -21.53 8.48 -9.38
CA GLU A 27 -20.62 9.33 -10.14
C GLU A 27 -19.49 8.48 -10.77
N THR A 28 -18.98 8.91 -11.91
CA THR A 28 -17.91 8.19 -12.62
C THR A 28 -16.58 8.27 -11.85
N TYR A 29 -15.79 7.20 -11.96
CA TYR A 29 -14.55 7.00 -11.21
C TYR A 29 -13.50 8.09 -11.47
N GLU A 30 -13.45 8.62 -12.68
CA GLU A 30 -12.43 9.57 -13.16
C GLU A 30 -12.33 10.83 -12.28
N TYR A 31 -13.45 11.31 -11.74
CA TYR A 31 -13.48 12.51 -10.90
C TYR A 31 -13.10 12.26 -9.44
N ARG A 32 -12.92 11.01 -9.03
CA ARG A 32 -12.67 10.64 -7.63
C ARG A 32 -11.19 10.42 -7.33
N VAL A 33 -10.33 10.27 -8.33
CA VAL A 33 -8.91 9.95 -8.13
C VAL A 33 -8.19 11.16 -7.56
N THR A 34 -8.05 11.19 -6.23
CA THR A 34 -7.26 12.20 -5.52
C THR A 34 -5.93 11.61 -5.03
N PRO A 35 -4.87 12.42 -4.84
CA PRO A 35 -3.61 11.94 -4.29
C PRO A 35 -3.78 11.23 -2.93
N THR A 36 -4.75 11.68 -2.13
CA THR A 36 -5.07 11.08 -0.83
C THR A 36 -5.69 9.69 -0.97
N ILE A 37 -6.50 9.45 -1.99
CA ILE A 37 -7.04 8.12 -2.28
C ILE A 37 -5.90 7.18 -2.69
N ILE A 38 -5.00 7.60 -3.59
CA ILE A 38 -3.83 6.80 -3.97
C ILE A 38 -2.99 6.36 -2.77
N TYR A 39 -2.84 7.22 -1.75
CA TYR A 39 -2.18 6.84 -0.49
C TYR A 39 -2.89 5.66 0.20
N TYR A 40 -4.22 5.73 0.32
CA TYR A 40 -5.01 4.67 0.98
C TYR A 40 -5.07 3.40 0.15
N ASP A 41 -5.21 3.51 -1.18
CA ASP A 41 -5.26 2.36 -2.09
C ASP A 41 -3.98 1.55 -1.99
N ILE A 42 -2.81 2.19 -2.10
CA ILE A 42 -1.52 1.51 -2.00
C ILE A 42 -1.34 0.93 -0.60
N ARG A 43 -1.52 1.74 0.45
CA ARG A 43 -1.25 1.31 1.82
C ARG A 43 -2.17 0.15 2.22
N ASN A 44 -3.47 0.27 1.98
CA ASN A 44 -4.45 -0.71 2.44
C ASN A 44 -4.35 -2.00 1.64
N THR A 45 -4.13 -1.93 0.32
CA THR A 45 -3.90 -3.14 -0.50
C THR A 45 -2.69 -3.94 0.02
N LEU A 46 -1.59 -3.26 0.38
CA LEU A 46 -0.41 -3.93 0.94
C LEU A 46 -0.74 -4.62 2.27
N PHE A 47 -1.50 -3.96 3.16
CA PHE A 47 -1.92 -4.56 4.43
C PHE A 47 -2.90 -5.73 4.24
N VAL A 48 -3.92 -5.58 3.40
CA VAL A 48 -4.92 -6.63 3.12
C VAL A 48 -4.23 -7.86 2.53
N ASN A 49 -3.34 -7.68 1.55
CA ASN A 49 -2.56 -8.77 0.99
C ASN A 49 -1.68 -9.44 2.06
N HIS A 50 -1.09 -8.66 2.97
CA HIS A 50 -0.28 -9.19 4.07
C HIS A 50 -1.12 -10.02 5.05
N MET A 51 -2.27 -9.49 5.47
CA MET A 51 -3.18 -10.14 6.42
C MET A 51 -3.74 -11.46 5.91
N HIS A 52 -4.00 -11.58 4.61
CA HIS A 52 -4.56 -12.78 4.00
C HIS A 52 -3.51 -13.72 3.38
N ASN A 53 -2.22 -13.53 3.68
CA ASN A 53 -1.11 -14.33 3.15
C ASN A 53 -1.03 -14.35 1.60
N MET A 54 -1.53 -13.30 0.93
CA MET A 54 -1.47 -13.10 -0.51
C MET A 54 -0.36 -12.12 -0.92
N PHE A 55 0.53 -11.80 0.02
CA PHE A 55 1.57 -10.80 -0.17
C PHE A 55 2.81 -11.42 -0.81
N ASP A 56 3.11 -10.98 -2.03
CA ASP A 56 4.39 -11.24 -2.70
C ASP A 56 5.29 -10.00 -2.59
N ALA A 57 6.43 -10.16 -1.92
CA ALA A 57 7.36 -9.08 -1.67
C ALA A 57 8.01 -8.54 -2.96
N ASN A 58 8.28 -9.39 -3.94
CA ASN A 58 8.92 -9.02 -5.20
C ASN A 58 7.93 -8.29 -6.11
N LEU A 59 6.70 -8.81 -6.21
CA LEU A 59 5.64 -8.14 -6.96
C LEU A 59 5.25 -6.80 -6.34
N ALA A 60 5.17 -6.72 -5.01
CA ALA A 60 4.82 -5.49 -4.30
C ALA A 60 5.86 -4.37 -4.51
N ILE A 61 7.16 -4.69 -4.47
CA ILE A 61 8.20 -3.68 -4.71
C ILE A 61 8.27 -3.25 -6.18
N GLN A 62 8.08 -4.17 -7.13
CA GLN A 62 8.06 -3.86 -8.56
C GLN A 62 6.88 -2.96 -8.90
N SER A 63 5.66 -3.39 -8.57
CA SER A 63 4.43 -2.60 -8.82
C SER A 63 4.46 -1.22 -8.17
N TRP A 64 5.06 -1.08 -6.98
CA TRP A 64 5.25 0.21 -6.33
C TRP A 64 6.24 1.12 -7.09
N LYS A 65 7.36 0.57 -7.57
CA LYS A 65 8.33 1.32 -8.41
C LYS A 65 7.72 1.77 -9.73
N ASP A 66 6.91 0.92 -10.35
CA ASP A 66 6.22 1.25 -11.61
C ASP A 66 5.23 2.40 -11.39
N ARG A 67 4.45 2.36 -10.29
CA ARG A 67 3.56 3.46 -9.90
C ARG A 67 4.31 4.77 -9.65
N ILE A 68 5.45 4.72 -8.96
CA ILE A 68 6.28 5.92 -8.74
C ILE A 68 6.77 6.48 -10.08
N SER A 69 7.32 5.63 -10.93
CA SER A 69 7.81 6.02 -12.26
C SER A 69 6.69 6.65 -13.10
N TYR A 70 5.50 6.05 -13.08
CA TYR A 70 4.31 6.58 -13.75
C TYR A 70 3.95 7.99 -13.28
N PHE A 71 3.80 8.21 -11.96
CA PHE A 71 3.46 9.54 -11.44
C PHE A 71 4.58 10.56 -11.66
N HIS A 72 5.84 10.13 -11.66
CA HIS A 72 6.97 10.99 -11.94
C HIS A 72 6.96 11.52 -13.38
N VAL A 73 6.71 10.64 -14.37
CA VAL A 73 6.60 11.00 -15.79
C VAL A 73 5.45 11.98 -16.04
N GLN A 74 4.32 11.78 -15.36
CA GLN A 74 3.16 12.69 -15.42
C GLN A 74 3.38 14.01 -14.67
N LYS A 75 4.53 14.22 -14.02
CA LYS A 75 4.84 15.38 -13.16
C LYS A 75 3.88 15.55 -11.98
N GLU A 76 3.18 14.48 -11.60
CA GLU A 76 2.23 14.41 -10.49
C GLU A 76 2.97 14.16 -9.17
N TYR A 77 3.90 15.06 -8.82
CA TYR A 77 4.83 14.87 -7.69
C TYR A 77 4.11 14.74 -6.34
N LYS A 78 2.93 15.34 -6.18
CA LYS A 78 2.13 15.19 -4.96
C LYS A 78 1.61 13.75 -4.83
N THR A 79 1.15 13.16 -5.93
CA THR A 79 0.65 11.78 -5.98
C THR A 79 1.78 10.78 -5.82
N GLU A 80 2.92 11.04 -6.46
CA GLU A 80 4.17 10.29 -6.24
C GLU A 80 4.57 10.28 -4.75
N TYR A 81 4.53 11.45 -4.09
CA TYR A 81 4.81 11.55 -2.65
C TYR A 81 3.86 10.69 -1.82
N MET A 82 2.57 10.69 -2.16
CA MET A 82 1.55 9.90 -1.48
C MET A 82 1.81 8.40 -1.64
N ALA A 83 2.22 7.95 -2.84
CA ALA A 83 2.61 6.56 -3.09
C ALA A 83 3.86 6.15 -2.29
N ILE A 84 4.89 7.01 -2.22
CA ILE A 84 6.09 6.72 -1.43
C ILE A 84 5.75 6.66 0.07
N ARG A 85 4.94 7.61 0.55
CA ARG A 85 4.51 7.67 1.95
C ARG A 85 3.67 6.46 2.34
N ALA A 86 2.79 5.99 1.45
CA ALA A 86 1.95 4.81 1.68
C ALA A 86 2.81 3.57 1.97
N MET A 87 3.83 3.32 1.13
CA MET A 87 4.78 2.22 1.34
C MET A 87 5.59 2.38 2.64
N ASN A 88 6.08 3.59 2.92
CA ASN A 88 6.79 3.85 4.18
C ASN A 88 5.92 3.58 5.42
N ASP A 89 4.65 3.94 5.37
CA ASP A 89 3.71 3.72 6.45
C ASP A 89 3.33 2.24 6.59
N PHE A 90 3.20 1.50 5.48
CA PHE A 90 3.09 0.04 5.50
C PHE A 90 4.30 -0.63 6.17
N LEU A 91 5.52 -0.16 5.89
CA LEU A 91 6.74 -0.73 6.46
C LEU A 91 6.81 -0.63 7.99
N LYS A 92 6.11 0.34 8.61
CA LYS A 92 6.00 0.45 10.08
C LYS A 92 5.25 -0.71 10.73
N GLY A 93 4.47 -1.47 9.94
CA GLY A 93 3.74 -2.65 10.40
C GLY A 93 2.34 -2.35 10.95
N GLU A 94 1.63 -3.42 11.29
CA GLU A 94 0.21 -3.40 11.67
C GLU A 94 -0.02 -2.74 13.03
N GLN A 95 0.88 -2.91 13.99
CA GLN A 95 0.80 -2.23 15.30
C GLN A 95 0.72 -0.71 15.15
N TRP A 96 1.50 -0.16 14.22
CA TRP A 96 1.41 1.26 13.88
C TRP A 96 0.03 1.59 13.30
N LEU A 97 -0.47 0.79 12.35
CA LEU A 97 -1.78 1.02 11.75
C LEU A 97 -2.90 1.05 12.79
N MET A 98 -2.92 0.12 13.74
CA MET A 98 -3.91 0.05 14.82
C MET A 98 -3.83 1.24 15.78
N SER A 99 -2.63 1.79 16.00
CA SER A 99 -2.43 2.96 16.89
C SER A 99 -2.86 4.30 16.27
N VAL A 100 -2.99 4.35 14.93
CA VAL A 100 -3.17 5.61 14.21
C VAL A 100 -4.63 6.05 14.21
N LYS A 101 -4.88 7.28 14.66
CA LYS A 101 -6.19 7.93 14.49
C LYS A 101 -6.40 8.35 13.02
N PRO A 102 -7.36 7.78 12.29
CA PRO A 102 -7.51 7.97 10.84
C PRO A 102 -7.79 9.43 10.45
N GLU A 103 -8.65 10.13 11.21
CA GLU A 103 -8.99 11.53 10.97
C GLU A 103 -7.76 12.46 11.05
N ARG A 104 -6.91 12.23 12.06
CA ARG A 104 -5.68 13.01 12.27
C ARG A 104 -4.70 12.74 11.14
N LEU A 105 -4.58 11.49 10.71
CA LEU A 105 -3.74 11.11 9.58
C LEU A 105 -4.24 11.77 8.28
N HIS A 106 -5.53 11.67 7.98
CA HIS A 106 -6.13 12.25 6.79
C HIS A 106 -5.95 13.78 6.75
N ARG A 107 -6.23 14.47 7.86
CA ARG A 107 -6.02 15.92 7.97
C ARG A 107 -4.55 16.30 7.73
N LYS A 108 -3.61 15.49 8.24
CA LYS A 108 -2.17 15.68 7.98
C LYS A 108 -1.84 15.48 6.50
N LEU A 109 -2.38 14.46 5.84
CA LEU A 109 -2.18 14.19 4.41
C LEU A 109 -2.67 15.34 3.54
N CYS A 110 -3.89 15.84 3.79
CA CYS A 110 -4.47 16.94 3.01
C CYS A 110 -3.71 18.27 3.16
N ARG A 111 -3.08 18.49 4.32
CA ARG A 111 -2.33 19.73 4.62
C ARG A 111 -0.85 19.69 4.23
N VAL A 112 -0.33 18.57 3.72
CA VAL A 112 1.09 18.50 3.36
C VAL A 112 1.40 19.53 2.28
N ARG A 113 2.31 20.46 2.58
CA ARG A 113 2.94 21.39 1.63
C ARG A 113 4.45 21.13 1.66
N ARG A 114 5.01 20.67 0.55
CA ARG A 114 6.45 20.42 0.38
C ARG A 114 6.86 20.68 -1.07
N LEU A 115 8.16 20.88 -1.28
CA LEU A 115 8.79 20.78 -2.59
C LEU A 115 8.89 19.29 -2.98
N PHE A 116 7.76 18.72 -3.42
CA PHE A 116 7.62 17.29 -3.65
C PHE A 116 8.67 16.73 -4.61
N ARG A 117 8.99 17.45 -5.69
CA ARG A 117 9.98 17.00 -6.69
C ARG A 117 11.33 16.59 -6.09
N LEU A 118 11.95 17.46 -5.29
CA LEU A 118 13.27 17.19 -4.68
C LEU A 118 13.16 16.24 -3.48
N HIS A 119 12.08 16.36 -2.71
CA HIS A 119 11.88 15.48 -1.57
C HIS A 119 11.69 14.02 -2.03
N ASN A 120 10.95 13.81 -3.10
CA ASN A 120 10.61 12.48 -3.58
C ASN A 120 11.85 11.72 -4.02
N THR A 121 12.77 12.34 -4.78
CA THR A 121 14.00 11.70 -5.30
C THR A 121 14.85 11.05 -4.22
N VAL A 122 14.91 11.65 -3.03
CA VAL A 122 15.61 11.09 -1.87
C VAL A 122 14.71 10.13 -1.10
N PHE A 123 13.45 10.51 -0.86
CA PHE A 123 12.54 9.76 0.00
C PHE A 123 12.25 8.36 -0.53
N TRP A 124 12.05 8.18 -1.84
CA TRP A 124 11.76 6.85 -2.41
C TRP A 124 12.94 5.89 -2.25
N ARG A 125 14.19 6.38 -2.35
CA ARG A 125 15.40 5.58 -2.13
C ARG A 125 15.51 5.10 -0.69
N ILE A 126 15.23 5.97 0.27
CA ILE A 126 15.19 5.62 1.70
C ILE A 126 14.15 4.52 1.95
N VAL A 127 12.95 4.66 1.39
CA VAL A 127 11.87 3.69 1.55
C VAL A 127 12.22 2.36 0.88
N GLN A 128 12.84 2.39 -0.30
CA GLN A 128 13.33 1.21 -0.99
C GLN A 128 14.36 0.45 -0.13
N LEU A 129 15.31 1.17 0.47
CA LEU A 129 16.32 0.56 1.36
C LEU A 129 15.67 -0.07 2.59
N LYS A 130 14.72 0.63 3.24
CA LYS A 130 13.97 0.07 4.37
C LYS A 130 13.20 -1.20 3.98
N TYR A 131 12.61 -1.21 2.80
CA TYR A 131 11.92 -2.38 2.27
C TYR A 131 12.87 -3.56 2.09
N ALA A 132 14.00 -3.34 1.40
CA ALA A 132 15.02 -4.36 1.19
C ALA A 132 15.56 -4.89 2.52
N LEU A 133 15.86 -4.04 3.49
CA LEU A 133 16.31 -4.47 4.82
C LEU A 133 15.27 -5.36 5.50
N LYS A 134 13.99 -4.95 5.50
CA LYS A 134 12.92 -5.71 6.18
C LYS A 134 12.70 -7.09 5.55
N TYR A 135 12.69 -7.19 4.22
CA TYR A 135 12.36 -8.44 3.54
C TYR A 135 13.59 -9.33 3.30
N ASN A 136 14.79 -8.78 3.08
CA ASN A 136 16.03 -9.58 3.02
C ASN A 136 16.34 -10.22 4.39
N MET A 137 16.06 -9.53 5.51
CA MET A 137 16.20 -10.13 6.85
C MET A 137 15.21 -11.28 7.06
N ARG A 138 14.01 -11.18 6.46
CA ARG A 138 12.97 -12.22 6.56
C ARG A 138 13.30 -13.44 5.71
N GLU A 139 13.84 -13.24 4.50
CA GLU A 139 14.36 -14.34 3.67
C GLU A 139 15.48 -15.09 4.38
N LYS A 140 16.47 -14.37 4.94
CA LYS A 140 17.54 -14.99 5.75
C LYS A 140 17.01 -15.79 6.94
N HIS A 141 16.08 -15.23 7.72
CA HIS A 141 15.47 -15.96 8.83
C HIS A 141 14.72 -17.22 8.34
N ASN A 142 14.01 -17.14 7.21
CA ASN A 142 13.30 -18.30 6.66
C ASN A 142 14.27 -19.39 6.19
N ASP A 143 15.41 -19.02 5.58
CA ASP A 143 16.46 -19.97 5.19
C ASP A 143 17.10 -20.63 6.42
N ASP A 144 17.41 -19.86 7.46
CA ASP A 144 17.99 -20.36 8.72
C ASP A 144 17.04 -21.32 9.46
N THR A 145 15.73 -21.10 9.36
CA THR A 145 14.70 -21.95 9.99
C THR A 145 14.34 -23.16 9.12
N GLY A 146 14.41 -23.02 7.79
CA GLY A 146 14.16 -24.09 6.82
C GLY A 146 15.28 -25.14 6.76
N ALA A 147 16.53 -24.75 7.03
CA ALA A 147 17.68 -25.65 7.10
C ALA A 147 17.63 -26.63 8.31
N GLY A 148 16.76 -26.38 9.29
CA GLY A 148 16.59 -27.24 10.48
C GLY A 148 15.61 -28.41 10.32
N ASN A 149 14.84 -28.47 9.23
CA ASN A 149 13.76 -29.46 9.04
C ASN A 149 14.01 -30.45 7.89
N SER A 150 15.24 -30.60 7.42
CA SER A 150 15.63 -31.61 6.43
C SER A 150 16.65 -32.62 7.00
N THR A 151 16.38 -33.16 8.18
CA THR A 151 17.01 -34.41 8.66
C THR A 151 16.03 -35.15 9.55
N CYS A 152 15.47 -36.23 8.98
CA CYS A 152 14.95 -37.47 9.56
C CYS A 152 13.72 -37.96 8.81
#